data_AF-A0A949Y0J5-F1
#
_entry.id   AF-A0A949Y0J5-F1
#
_cell.length_a   1.000
_cell.length_b   1.000
_cell.length_c   1.000
_cell.angle_alpha   90.00
_cell.angle_beta   90.00
_cell.angle_gamma   90.00
#
_symmetry.space_group_name_H-M   'P 1'
#
loop_
_entity.id
_entity.type
_entity.pdbx_description
1 polymer ?
#
loop_
_entity_poly.entity_id
_entity_poly.type
_entity_poly.pdbx_seq_one_letter_code
_entity_poly.pdbx_strand_id
1 'polypeptide(L)'
;MLSDALRYPLACEAAFADPSRRDARGRVARSSSYQPPLEAVLQRAREIKGHALAVKIAPGLRVGPDSLRSWCEAPVELEYVSERGECKEAVIWCGDFARGHGARRASVTDADGCHELDGPADRAAVGALRRWLAEPDPAVIRAGLIGELCRRTGATLVDSDVAYMTADSPIASPFARWFEVVDSMPFGVKRVRATLRSKDFGKLTIKTRAFPLAPDEIAALLKTHGEKAALLVCTTFGGVKTAVICKPPAART
;
A
#
# COMPACT_ATOMS: atom_id res chain seq x y z
N MET A 1 -22.88 -29.09 12.47
CA MET A 1 -23.90 -28.11 12.85
C MET A 1 -23.28 -26.74 12.65
N LEU A 2 -23.74 -25.95 11.67
CA LEU A 2 -23.31 -24.56 11.52
C LEU A 2 -24.10 -23.74 12.55
N SER A 3 -23.39 -23.13 13.50
CA SER A 3 -23.97 -22.34 14.57
C SER A 3 -23.25 -21.01 14.70
N ASP A 4 -23.89 -20.03 15.34
CA ASP A 4 -23.31 -18.70 15.56
C ASP A 4 -22.14 -18.78 16.54
N ALA A 5 -20.91 -18.70 16.02
CA ALA A 5 -19.67 -18.81 16.80
C ALA A 5 -19.54 -17.75 17.92
N LEU A 6 -20.32 -16.66 17.88
CA LEU A 6 -20.37 -15.70 18.98
C LEU A 6 -21.07 -16.24 20.23
N ARG A 7 -21.85 -17.32 20.12
CA ARG A 7 -22.66 -17.88 21.20
C ARG A 7 -22.06 -19.14 21.83
N TYR A 8 -20.96 -19.64 21.30
CA TYR A 8 -20.30 -20.85 21.79
C TYR A 8 -19.01 -20.50 22.52
N PRO A 9 -18.75 -21.06 23.73
CA PRO A 9 -17.47 -20.90 24.41
C PRO A 9 -16.30 -21.34 23.52
N LEU A 10 -15.26 -20.50 23.43
CA LEU A 10 -14.08 -20.78 22.60
C LEU A 10 -12.91 -21.31 23.44
N ALA A 11 -13.05 -22.50 24.03
CA ALA A 11 -11.98 -23.16 24.78
C ALA A 11 -10.99 -23.88 23.84
N CYS A 12 -10.26 -23.13 23.01
CA CYS A 12 -9.29 -23.64 22.06
C CYS A 12 -7.90 -23.01 22.24
N GLU A 13 -6.88 -23.62 21.62
CA GLU A 13 -5.51 -23.08 21.64
C GLU A 13 -5.31 -21.87 20.73
N ALA A 14 -6.07 -21.80 19.64
CA ALA A 14 -6.06 -20.69 18.70
C ALA A 14 -7.38 -20.66 17.91
N ALA A 15 -7.72 -19.50 17.33
CA ALA A 15 -8.82 -19.36 16.40
C ALA A 15 -8.49 -18.45 15.22
N PHE A 16 -9.16 -18.71 14.10
CA PHE A 16 -9.15 -17.84 12.92
C PHE A 16 -10.60 -17.45 12.57
N ALA A 17 -10.82 -16.18 12.26
CA ALA A 17 -12.12 -15.65 11.88
C ALA A 17 -12.05 -14.91 10.55
N ASP A 18 -12.99 -15.22 9.66
CA ASP A 18 -13.18 -14.55 8.37
C ASP A 18 -14.61 -13.98 8.28
N PRO A 19 -14.90 -12.87 9.00
CA PRO A 19 -16.23 -12.31 9.02
C PRO A 19 -16.64 -11.78 7.64
N SER A 20 -17.83 -12.19 7.19
CA SER A 20 -18.44 -11.69 5.97
C SER A 20 -18.71 -10.18 6.04
N ARG A 21 -18.80 -9.52 4.89
CA ARG A 21 -19.19 -8.10 4.79
C ARG A 21 -20.60 -7.99 4.23
N ARG A 22 -21.50 -7.33 4.95
CA ARG A 22 -22.93 -7.17 4.57
C ARG A 22 -23.14 -6.38 3.28
N ASP A 23 -22.19 -5.53 2.91
CA ASP A 23 -22.27 -4.76 1.68
C ASP A 23 -20.88 -4.64 1.03
N ALA A 24 -20.74 -5.26 -0.14
CA ALA A 24 -19.57 -5.12 -1.00
C ALA A 24 -19.67 -3.84 -1.86
N ARG A 25 -20.81 -3.14 -1.87
CA ARG A 25 -21.00 -1.90 -2.64
C ARG A 25 -20.45 -0.70 -1.88
N GLY A 26 -19.19 -0.37 -2.17
CA GLY A 26 -18.55 0.86 -1.69
C GLY A 26 -17.03 0.77 -1.60
N ARG A 27 -16.33 1.87 -1.93
CA ARG A 27 -14.86 1.93 -1.97
C ARG A 27 -14.16 1.92 -0.60
N VAL A 28 -14.90 2.00 0.50
CA VAL A 28 -14.34 2.08 1.88
C VAL A 28 -15.00 1.03 2.76
N ALA A 29 -14.21 0.06 3.23
CA ALA A 29 -14.67 -0.89 4.24
C ALA A 29 -14.76 -0.17 5.60
N ARG A 30 -15.93 -0.26 6.24
CA ARG A 30 -16.15 0.23 7.61
C ARG A 30 -16.14 -0.96 8.56
N SER A 31 -15.66 -0.77 9.79
CA SER A 31 -15.69 -1.85 10.80
C SER A 31 -17.13 -2.35 11.06
N SER A 32 -18.11 -1.45 10.95
CA SER A 32 -19.54 -1.76 11.13
C SER A 32 -20.17 -2.57 10.00
N SER A 33 -19.50 -2.72 8.84
CA SER A 33 -20.05 -3.50 7.72
C SER A 33 -19.75 -5.00 7.82
N TYR A 34 -18.98 -5.43 8.82
CA TYR A 34 -18.73 -6.85 9.09
C TYR A 34 -19.92 -7.52 9.77
N GLN A 35 -20.08 -8.82 9.47
CA GLN A 35 -21.01 -9.70 10.12
C GLN A 35 -20.30 -11.05 10.42
N PRO A 36 -20.14 -11.40 11.71
CA PRO A 36 -20.41 -10.58 12.90
C PRO A 36 -19.62 -9.26 12.97
N PRO A 37 -20.05 -8.25 13.76
CA PRO A 37 -19.29 -7.01 13.95
C PRO A 37 -17.86 -7.29 14.43
N LEU A 38 -16.88 -6.59 13.86
CA LEU A 38 -15.47 -6.86 14.13
C LEU A 38 -15.10 -6.72 15.62
N GLU A 39 -15.68 -5.73 16.29
CA GLU A 39 -15.53 -5.55 17.75
C GLU A 39 -15.96 -6.80 18.52
N ALA A 40 -17.14 -7.35 18.20
CA ALA A 40 -17.65 -8.53 18.88
C ALA A 40 -16.75 -9.75 18.64
N VAL A 41 -16.16 -9.89 17.44
CA VAL A 41 -15.20 -10.96 17.13
C VAL A 41 -13.93 -10.81 17.95
N LEU A 42 -13.34 -9.61 17.99
CA LEU A 42 -12.08 -9.36 18.70
C LEU A 42 -12.22 -9.51 20.21
N GLN A 43 -13.38 -9.15 20.77
CA GLN A 43 -13.67 -9.37 22.20
C GLN A 43 -13.72 -10.86 22.58
N ARG A 44 -13.90 -11.78 21.61
CA ARG A 44 -13.82 -13.23 21.86
C ARG A 44 -12.40 -13.72 22.13
N ALA A 45 -11.36 -12.93 21.81
CA ALA A 45 -9.98 -13.31 22.05
C ALA A 45 -9.72 -13.70 23.51
N ARG A 46 -10.39 -13.06 24.49
CA ARG A 46 -10.27 -13.35 25.93
C ARG A 46 -10.64 -14.78 26.35
N GLU A 47 -11.37 -15.51 25.50
CA GLU A 47 -11.78 -16.89 25.79
C GLU A 47 -10.78 -17.92 25.26
N ILE A 48 -9.86 -17.49 24.40
CA ILE A 48 -8.87 -18.34 23.73
C ILE A 48 -7.56 -18.28 24.52
N LYS A 49 -6.88 -19.43 24.65
CA LYS A 49 -5.57 -19.50 25.30
C LYS A 49 -4.59 -18.50 24.65
N GLY A 50 -3.93 -17.69 25.47
CA GLY A 50 -2.98 -16.68 25.00
C GLY A 50 -3.60 -15.58 24.12
N HIS A 51 -4.94 -15.45 24.12
CA HIS A 51 -5.68 -14.56 23.23
C HIS A 51 -5.37 -14.76 21.73
N ALA A 52 -4.94 -15.97 21.35
CA ALA A 52 -4.43 -16.32 20.02
C ALA A 52 -5.54 -16.35 18.95
N LEU A 53 -5.97 -15.16 18.50
CA LEU A 53 -6.99 -14.95 17.50
C LEU A 53 -6.43 -14.21 16.29
N ALA A 54 -6.67 -14.75 15.10
CA ALA A 54 -6.40 -14.09 13.83
C ALA A 54 -7.73 -13.73 13.14
N VAL A 55 -7.88 -12.48 12.71
CA VAL A 55 -9.11 -12.02 12.05
C VAL A 55 -8.79 -11.43 10.68
N LYS A 56 -9.28 -12.08 9.63
CA LYS A 56 -9.16 -11.57 8.26
C LYS A 56 -10.03 -10.33 8.08
N ILE A 57 -9.46 -9.31 7.46
CA ILE A 57 -10.13 -8.06 7.14
C ILE A 57 -9.81 -7.62 5.70
N ALA A 58 -10.70 -6.82 5.13
CA ALA A 58 -10.47 -6.17 3.85
C ALA A 58 -9.28 -5.18 3.95
N PRO A 59 -8.35 -5.17 2.98
CA PRO A 59 -7.20 -4.25 2.95
C PRO A 59 -7.55 -2.76 3.06
N GLY A 60 -8.77 -2.40 2.62
CA GLY A 60 -9.27 -1.03 2.66
C GLY A 60 -9.89 -0.60 3.99
N LEU A 61 -9.94 -1.48 5.01
CA LEU A 61 -10.50 -1.14 6.31
C LEU A 61 -9.67 -0.04 6.98
N ARG A 62 -10.35 1.04 7.38
CA ARG A 62 -9.75 2.08 8.22
C ARG A 62 -10.15 1.80 9.66
N VAL A 63 -9.21 1.28 10.44
CA VAL A 63 -9.35 1.09 11.88
C VAL A 63 -8.12 1.68 12.57
N GLY A 64 -8.36 2.55 13.56
CA GLY A 64 -7.29 3.18 14.32
C GLY A 64 -6.73 2.24 15.39
N PRO A 65 -5.50 2.47 15.86
CA PRO A 65 -4.93 1.72 16.98
C PRO A 65 -5.80 1.82 18.24
N ASP A 66 -6.41 2.98 18.51
CA ASP A 66 -7.28 3.17 19.68
C ASP A 66 -8.54 2.29 19.63
N SER A 67 -9.16 2.15 18.46
CA SER A 67 -10.31 1.25 18.30
C SER A 67 -9.93 -0.20 18.53
N LEU A 68 -8.81 -0.66 17.95
CA LEU A 68 -8.33 -2.02 18.17
C LEU A 68 -8.02 -2.28 19.65
N ARG A 69 -7.39 -1.32 20.33
CA ARG A 69 -7.13 -1.35 21.77
C ARG A 69 -8.40 -1.41 22.61
N SER A 70 -9.48 -0.73 22.20
CA SER A 70 -10.75 -0.81 22.92
C SER A 70 -11.49 -2.13 22.71
N TRP A 71 -11.20 -2.87 21.64
CA TRP A 71 -11.91 -4.10 21.30
C TRP A 71 -11.19 -5.37 21.75
N CYS A 72 -9.87 -5.33 21.92
CA CYS A 72 -9.07 -6.44 22.39
C CYS A 72 -8.14 -5.97 23.51
N GLU A 73 -8.24 -6.61 24.68
CA GLU A 73 -7.40 -6.32 25.85
C GLU A 73 -5.93 -6.77 25.68
N ALA A 74 -5.68 -7.68 24.73
CA ALA A 74 -4.37 -8.22 24.42
C ALA A 74 -3.61 -7.37 23.38
N PRO A 75 -2.31 -7.61 23.17
CA PRO A 75 -1.58 -7.05 22.05
C PRO A 75 -2.29 -7.31 20.71
N VAL A 76 -2.32 -6.29 19.84
CA VAL A 76 -2.90 -6.37 18.50
C VAL A 76 -1.91 -5.88 17.45
N GLU A 77 -1.73 -6.66 16.40
CA GLU A 77 -0.89 -6.35 15.24
C GLU A 77 -1.74 -6.32 13.97
N LEU A 78 -1.44 -5.37 13.07
CA LEU A 78 -2.04 -5.32 11.74
C LEU A 78 -1.01 -5.75 10.69
N GLU A 79 -1.35 -6.79 9.94
CA GLU A 79 -0.62 -7.22 8.77
C GLU A 79 -1.39 -6.89 7.49
N TYR A 80 -0.67 -6.48 6.46
CA TYR A 80 -1.18 -6.34 5.10
C TYR A 80 -0.37 -7.23 4.17
N VAL A 81 -1.06 -8.05 3.38
CA VAL A 81 -0.42 -9.05 2.50
C VAL A 81 -0.61 -8.63 1.05
N SER A 82 0.49 -8.60 0.30
CA SER A 82 0.53 -8.33 -1.14
C SER A 82 1.01 -9.54 -1.90
N GLU A 83 0.37 -9.79 -3.03
CA GLU A 83 0.81 -10.77 -4.01
C GLU A 83 0.80 -10.10 -5.38
N ARG A 84 1.91 -10.23 -6.13
CA ARG A 84 2.06 -9.68 -7.49
C ARG A 84 1.77 -8.17 -7.57
N GLY A 85 2.08 -7.42 -6.52
CA GLY A 85 1.89 -5.96 -6.46
C GLY A 85 0.45 -5.52 -6.24
N GLU A 86 -0.40 -6.41 -5.71
CA GLU A 86 -1.74 -6.09 -5.24
C GLU A 86 -1.88 -6.50 -3.78
N CYS A 87 -2.28 -5.58 -2.90
CA CYS A 87 -2.62 -5.93 -1.52
C CYS A 87 -3.94 -6.71 -1.49
N LYS A 88 -3.84 -8.02 -1.29
CA LYS A 88 -4.95 -8.99 -1.38
C LYS A 88 -5.76 -9.02 -0.10
N GLU A 89 -5.08 -9.03 1.04
CA GLU A 89 -5.70 -9.24 2.34
C GLU A 89 -5.00 -8.44 3.44
N ALA A 90 -5.68 -8.34 4.58
CA ALA A 90 -5.11 -7.84 5.82
C ALA A 90 -5.61 -8.68 6.98
N VAL A 91 -4.82 -8.76 8.04
CA VAL A 91 -5.11 -9.61 9.21
C VAL A 91 -4.88 -8.80 10.49
N ILE A 92 -5.80 -8.93 11.43
CA ILE A 92 -5.60 -8.51 12.82
C ILE A 92 -5.13 -9.73 13.60
N TRP A 93 -3.91 -9.69 14.12
CA TRP A 93 -3.35 -10.70 15.00
C TRP A 93 -3.52 -10.25 16.45
N CYS A 94 -3.98 -11.14 17.33
CA CYS A 94 -4.22 -10.86 18.74
C CYS A 94 -3.35 -11.74 19.64
N GLY A 95 -2.99 -11.22 20.81
CA GLY A 95 -2.36 -12.01 21.87
C GLY A 95 -1.00 -12.58 21.46
N ASP A 96 -0.81 -13.86 21.70
CA ASP A 96 0.41 -14.62 21.36
C ASP A 96 0.76 -14.58 19.86
N PHE A 97 -0.18 -14.23 18.97
CA PHE A 97 0.11 -14.03 17.54
C PHE A 97 0.65 -12.63 17.21
N ALA A 98 0.45 -11.64 18.08
CA ALA A 98 0.91 -10.28 17.85
C ALA A 98 2.35 -10.10 18.37
N ARG A 99 3.23 -9.54 17.54
CA ARG A 99 4.62 -9.20 17.92
C ARG A 99 4.72 -8.06 18.94
N GLY A 100 3.64 -7.30 19.09
CA GLY A 100 3.54 -6.19 20.02
C GLY A 100 2.26 -5.41 19.78
N HIS A 101 1.80 -4.69 20.81
CA HIS A 101 0.58 -3.92 20.69
C HIS A 101 0.79 -2.71 19.77
N GLY A 102 -0.02 -2.60 18.72
CA GLY A 102 0.09 -1.55 17.71
C GLY A 102 1.09 -1.84 16.59
N ALA A 103 1.71 -3.04 16.57
CA ALA A 103 2.63 -3.43 15.51
C ALA A 103 1.96 -3.39 14.12
N ARG A 104 2.80 -3.16 13.11
CA ARG A 104 2.42 -3.08 11.70
C ARG A 104 3.37 -3.94 10.89
N ARG A 105 2.81 -4.75 10.00
CA ARG A 105 3.55 -5.62 9.09
C ARG A 105 3.02 -5.50 7.67
N ALA A 106 3.93 -5.50 6.71
CA ALA A 106 3.64 -5.70 5.30
C ALA A 106 4.35 -6.97 4.85
N SER A 107 3.59 -7.91 4.28
CA SER A 107 4.11 -9.17 3.75
C SER A 107 3.93 -9.16 2.25
N VAL A 108 5.03 -9.23 1.49
CA VAL A 108 5.03 -9.17 0.03
C VAL A 108 5.51 -10.52 -0.50
N THR A 109 4.67 -11.16 -1.31
CA THR A 109 5.00 -12.43 -1.95
C THR A 109 5.35 -12.23 -3.43
N ASP A 110 6.51 -12.75 -3.82
CA ASP A 110 6.98 -12.83 -5.20
C ASP A 110 7.54 -14.23 -5.52
N ALA A 111 8.29 -14.37 -6.61
CA ALA A 111 8.85 -15.65 -7.04
C ALA A 111 9.91 -16.21 -6.07
N ASP A 112 10.56 -15.35 -5.29
CA ASP A 112 11.64 -15.72 -4.36
C ASP A 112 11.10 -16.05 -2.96
N GLY A 113 9.81 -15.80 -2.70
CA GLY A 113 9.12 -16.20 -1.47
C GLY A 113 8.31 -15.07 -0.85
N CYS A 114 8.12 -15.17 0.47
CA CYS A 114 7.43 -14.16 1.27
C CYS A 114 8.46 -13.28 2.01
N HIS A 115 8.33 -11.97 1.84
CA HIS A 115 9.22 -10.98 2.43
C HIS A 115 8.42 -10.09 3.39
N GLU A 116 8.94 -9.87 4.59
CA GLU A 116 8.27 -9.06 5.61
C GLU A 116 8.98 -7.73 5.85
N LEU A 117 8.19 -6.67 5.96
CA LEU A 117 8.59 -5.36 6.45
C LEU A 117 7.75 -5.04 7.68
N ASP A 118 8.41 -4.76 8.80
CA ASP A 118 7.80 -4.28 10.02
C ASP A 118 8.61 -3.09 10.57
N GLY A 119 7.96 -2.29 11.40
CA GLY A 119 8.54 -1.10 12.00
C GLY A 119 7.48 -0.10 12.47
N PRO A 120 7.90 1.06 13.00
CA PRO A 120 6.99 2.12 13.36
C PRO A 120 6.33 2.73 12.12
N ALA A 121 5.07 3.11 12.25
CA ALA A 121 4.29 3.81 11.20
C ALA A 121 4.60 5.32 11.16
N ASP A 122 5.88 5.67 11.17
CA ASP A 122 6.36 7.05 11.18
C ASP A 122 6.19 7.71 9.81
N ARG A 123 6.10 9.04 9.81
CA ARG A 123 6.13 9.82 8.57
C ARG A 123 7.55 9.88 8.02
N ALA A 124 7.71 9.59 6.73
CA ALA A 124 8.96 9.83 6.03
C ALA A 124 9.19 11.34 5.82
N ALA A 125 10.46 11.75 5.77
CA ALA A 125 10.84 13.09 5.33
C ALA A 125 10.46 13.31 3.86
N VAL A 126 10.07 14.54 3.53
CA VAL A 126 9.79 14.97 2.15
C VAL A 126 11.02 15.69 1.60
N GLY A 127 11.39 15.38 0.36
CA GLY A 127 12.56 15.96 -0.31
C GLY A 127 12.32 16.21 -1.80
N ALA A 128 13.29 16.85 -2.44
CA ALA A 128 13.28 17.06 -3.88
C ALA A 128 13.37 15.72 -4.64
N LEU A 129 12.81 15.68 -5.85
CA LEU A 129 12.98 14.56 -6.77
C LEU A 129 14.46 14.34 -7.07
N ARG A 130 14.90 13.08 -7.01
CA ARG A 130 16.26 12.64 -7.32
C ARG A 130 16.28 11.74 -8.55
N ARG A 131 17.41 11.08 -8.80
CA ARG A 131 17.65 10.25 -9.99
C ARG A 131 16.67 9.08 -10.13
N TRP A 132 16.16 8.56 -9.02
CA TRP A 132 15.24 7.42 -9.03
C TRP A 132 13.93 7.76 -8.33
N LEU A 133 12.82 7.32 -8.93
CA LEU A 133 11.48 7.37 -8.36
C LEU A 133 11.05 5.94 -8.01
N ALA A 134 10.54 5.72 -6.81
CA ALA A 134 10.05 4.43 -6.36
C ALA A 134 8.54 4.46 -6.11
N GLU A 135 7.87 3.41 -6.58
CA GLU A 135 6.50 3.06 -6.20
C GLU A 135 6.55 1.95 -5.15
N PRO A 136 6.21 2.24 -3.89
CA PRO A 136 6.15 1.21 -2.85
C PRO A 136 5.02 0.21 -3.12
N ASP A 137 5.21 -1.02 -2.65
CA ASP A 137 4.20 -2.05 -2.71
C ASP A 137 2.91 -1.62 -1.96
N PRO A 138 1.71 -1.94 -2.46
CA PRO A 138 0.46 -1.57 -1.81
C PRO A 138 0.33 -2.04 -0.35
N ALA A 139 0.89 -3.19 0.05
CA ALA A 139 0.88 -3.63 1.45
C ALA A 139 1.70 -2.69 2.34
N VAL A 140 2.87 -2.23 1.88
CA VAL A 140 3.70 -1.24 2.60
C VAL A 140 2.95 0.07 2.80
N ILE A 141 2.26 0.52 1.75
CA ILE A 141 1.43 1.74 1.80
C ILE A 141 0.30 1.57 2.82
N ARG A 142 -0.39 0.42 2.82
CA ARG A 142 -1.51 0.15 3.71
C ARG A 142 -1.10 -0.06 5.16
N ALA A 143 0.04 -0.69 5.40
CA ALA A 143 0.64 -0.87 6.73
C ALA A 143 1.14 0.44 7.35
N GLY A 144 1.29 1.50 6.55
CA GLY A 144 1.87 2.77 7.00
C GLY A 144 3.40 2.74 7.13
N LEU A 145 4.05 1.77 6.50
CA LEU A 145 5.48 1.49 6.67
C LEU A 145 6.38 2.19 5.65
N ILE A 146 5.89 3.26 5.01
CA ILE A 146 6.68 4.03 4.05
C ILE A 146 7.83 4.75 4.76
N GLY A 147 7.61 5.26 5.99
CA GLY A 147 8.67 5.83 6.82
C GLY A 147 9.80 4.85 7.10
N GLU A 148 9.44 3.64 7.51
CA GLU A 148 10.37 2.52 7.70
C GLU A 148 11.15 2.22 6.41
N LEU A 149 10.44 2.06 5.29
CA LEU A 149 11.07 1.74 4.01
C LEU A 149 12.03 2.85 3.55
N CYS A 150 11.66 4.13 3.70
CA CYS A 150 12.52 5.28 3.45
C CYS A 150 13.80 5.23 4.30
N ARG A 151 13.68 4.90 5.60
CA ARG A 151 14.85 4.80 6.49
C ARG A 151 15.81 3.69 6.06
N ARG A 152 15.29 2.51 5.72
CA ARG A 152 16.09 1.37 5.24
C ARG A 152 16.77 1.65 3.90
N THR A 153 16.17 2.51 3.07
CA THR A 153 16.64 2.78 1.70
C THR A 153 17.38 4.11 1.54
N GLY A 154 17.47 4.93 2.60
CA GLY A 154 17.98 6.30 2.50
C GLY A 154 17.14 7.21 1.58
N ALA A 155 15.91 6.81 1.28
CA ALA A 155 15.00 7.52 0.39
C ALA A 155 14.17 8.56 1.15
N THR A 156 13.56 9.47 0.39
CA THR A 156 12.58 10.44 0.91
C THR A 156 11.28 10.36 0.11
N LEU A 157 10.18 10.82 0.68
CA LEU A 157 8.97 11.08 -0.09
C LEU A 157 9.16 12.28 -1.01
N VAL A 158 8.46 12.27 -2.13
CA VAL A 158 8.40 13.41 -3.07
C VAL A 158 7.31 14.43 -2.71
N ASP A 159 6.33 14.02 -1.90
CA ASP A 159 5.24 14.85 -1.39
C ASP A 159 4.62 14.15 -0.17
N SER A 160 4.02 14.91 0.77
CA SER A 160 3.41 14.33 1.97
C SER A 160 2.14 13.54 1.68
N ASP A 161 1.46 13.85 0.57
CA ASP A 161 0.13 13.30 0.25
C ASP A 161 0.19 12.13 -0.74
N VAL A 162 1.37 11.77 -1.23
CA VAL A 162 1.57 10.64 -2.16
C VAL A 162 2.71 9.75 -1.68
N ALA A 163 2.57 8.44 -1.80
CA ALA A 163 3.60 7.51 -1.30
C ALA A 163 4.77 7.28 -2.28
N TYR A 164 4.97 8.12 -3.30
CA TYR A 164 6.13 7.95 -4.17
C TYR A 164 7.40 8.33 -3.40
N MET A 165 8.41 7.47 -3.47
CA MET A 165 9.71 7.67 -2.85
C MET A 165 10.73 8.12 -3.90
N THR A 166 11.85 8.70 -3.45
CA THR A 166 12.95 9.07 -4.33
C THR A 166 14.31 8.91 -3.66
N ALA A 167 15.32 8.52 -4.44
CA ALA A 167 16.69 8.30 -3.99
C ALA A 167 17.69 8.53 -5.15
N ASP A 168 18.97 8.62 -4.80
CA ASP A 168 20.06 8.82 -5.77
C ASP A 168 20.48 7.53 -6.47
N SER A 169 20.20 6.37 -5.85
CA SER A 169 20.43 5.04 -6.39
C SER A 169 19.25 4.12 -6.06
N PRO A 170 18.93 3.14 -6.92
CA PRO A 170 17.87 2.19 -6.63
C PRO A 170 18.39 1.18 -5.61
N ILE A 171 17.49 0.66 -4.78
CA ILE A 171 17.81 -0.43 -3.86
C ILE A 171 16.91 -1.60 -4.21
N ALA A 172 17.53 -2.73 -4.55
CA ALA A 172 16.82 -3.98 -4.80
C ALA A 172 15.99 -4.33 -3.56
N SER A 173 14.68 -4.39 -3.73
CA SER A 173 13.75 -4.61 -2.62
C SER A 173 12.44 -5.15 -3.18
N PRO A 174 11.83 -6.16 -2.54
CA PRO A 174 10.49 -6.62 -2.89
C PRO A 174 9.43 -5.56 -2.53
N PHE A 175 9.78 -4.60 -1.68
CA PHE A 175 8.86 -3.61 -1.12
C PHE A 175 8.68 -2.35 -1.97
N ALA A 176 9.47 -2.16 -3.03
CA ALA A 176 9.32 -1.02 -3.93
C ALA A 176 9.86 -1.31 -5.33
N ARG A 177 9.20 -0.74 -6.34
CA ARG A 177 9.68 -0.74 -7.71
C ARG A 177 10.32 0.60 -8.05
N TRP A 178 11.57 0.57 -8.46
CA TRP A 178 12.34 1.75 -8.83
C TRP A 178 12.32 2.01 -10.34
N PHE A 179 12.23 3.29 -10.70
CA PHE A 179 12.27 3.77 -12.08
C PHE A 179 13.29 4.91 -12.19
N GLU A 180 14.22 4.80 -13.13
CA GLU A 180 15.19 5.88 -13.38
C GLU A 180 14.47 7.06 -14.03
N VAL A 181 14.59 8.23 -13.41
CA VAL A 181 14.02 9.48 -13.90
C VAL A 181 14.83 9.97 -15.09
N VAL A 182 14.14 10.24 -16.19
CA VAL A 182 14.72 10.82 -17.42
C VAL A 182 14.48 12.32 -17.48
N ASP A 183 13.32 12.78 -17.01
CA ASP A 183 12.95 14.19 -17.00
C ASP A 183 11.77 14.45 -16.05
N SER A 184 11.61 15.68 -15.58
CA SER A 184 10.47 16.08 -14.75
C SER A 184 10.08 17.54 -14.97
N MET A 185 8.79 17.82 -14.97
CA MET A 185 8.28 19.17 -15.20
C MET A 185 6.88 19.36 -14.61
N PRO A 186 6.49 20.60 -14.22
CA PRO A 186 5.10 20.88 -13.93
C PRO A 186 4.23 20.50 -15.14
N PHE A 187 3.13 19.81 -14.87
CA PHE A 187 2.28 19.23 -15.91
C PHE A 187 1.69 20.33 -16.78
N GLY A 188 1.95 20.24 -18.08
CA GLY A 188 1.33 21.07 -19.09
C GLY A 188 1.41 20.34 -20.42
N VAL A 189 0.26 20.10 -21.05
CA VAL A 189 0.15 19.24 -22.25
C VAL A 189 1.17 19.62 -23.32
N LYS A 190 1.32 20.92 -23.65
CA LYS A 190 2.29 21.39 -24.65
C LYS A 190 3.74 21.04 -24.27
N ARG A 191 4.12 21.27 -23.01
CA ARG A 191 5.46 21.02 -22.49
C ARG A 191 5.78 19.53 -22.47
N VAL A 192 4.90 18.72 -21.88
CA VAL A 192 5.08 17.26 -21.78
C VAL A 192 5.17 16.66 -23.18
N ARG A 193 4.31 17.05 -24.12
CA ARG A 193 4.39 16.58 -25.52
C ARG A 193 5.70 16.96 -26.20
N ALA A 194 6.22 18.17 -25.95
CA ALA A 194 7.49 18.61 -26.52
C ALA A 194 8.66 17.75 -25.99
N THR A 195 8.71 17.51 -24.68
CA THR A 195 9.75 16.68 -24.06
C THR A 195 9.68 15.22 -24.50
N LEU A 196 8.48 14.66 -24.64
CA LEU A 196 8.32 13.29 -25.13
C LEU A 196 8.78 13.15 -26.58
N ARG A 197 8.44 14.12 -27.46
CA ARG A 197 8.88 14.12 -28.85
C ARG A 197 10.39 14.28 -28.98
N SER A 198 11.02 15.19 -28.23
CA SER A 198 12.48 15.41 -28.34
C SER A 198 13.30 14.19 -27.92
N LYS A 199 12.71 13.29 -27.13
CA LYS A 199 13.33 12.03 -26.68
C LYS A 199 12.82 10.79 -27.44
N ASP A 200 11.96 10.98 -28.45
CA ASP A 200 11.35 9.92 -29.25
C ASP A 200 10.48 8.92 -28.44
N PHE A 201 9.82 9.40 -27.39
CA PHE A 201 8.88 8.58 -26.62
C PHE A 201 7.47 8.66 -27.20
N GLY A 202 6.90 7.51 -27.54
CA GLY A 202 5.51 7.39 -28.00
C GLY A 202 4.70 6.26 -27.42
N LYS A 203 5.36 5.21 -26.90
CA LYS A 203 4.70 4.07 -26.24
C LYS A 203 4.68 4.31 -24.73
N LEU A 204 3.62 4.93 -24.24
CA LEU A 204 3.54 5.34 -22.84
C LEU A 204 2.81 4.31 -21.99
N THR A 205 3.42 3.92 -20.87
CA THR A 205 2.68 3.48 -19.69
C THR A 205 2.40 4.73 -18.85
N ILE A 206 1.14 5.00 -18.52
CA ILE A 206 0.77 6.20 -17.74
C ILE A 206 0.26 5.78 -16.37
N LYS A 207 0.84 6.35 -15.31
CA LYS A 207 0.40 6.18 -13.93
C LYS A 207 -0.03 7.51 -13.36
N THR A 208 -1.14 7.53 -12.65
CA THR A 208 -1.65 8.74 -11.98
C THR A 208 -1.80 8.49 -10.49
N ARG A 209 -1.44 9.49 -9.67
CA ARG A 209 -1.69 9.46 -8.23
C ARG A 209 -1.87 10.86 -7.67
N ALA A 210 -2.98 11.08 -6.95
CA ALA A 210 -3.40 12.41 -6.51
C ALA A 210 -3.34 13.42 -7.66
N PHE A 211 -3.87 13.04 -8.83
CA PHE A 211 -3.81 13.81 -10.06
C PHE A 211 -5.25 13.93 -10.63
N PRO A 212 -5.65 15.09 -11.20
CA PRO A 212 -7.04 15.33 -11.58
C PRO A 212 -7.52 14.59 -12.83
N LEU A 213 -6.60 14.03 -13.62
CA LEU A 213 -6.90 13.31 -14.85
C LEU A 213 -6.55 11.82 -14.70
N ALA A 214 -7.36 10.96 -15.30
CA ALA A 214 -7.10 9.52 -15.42
C ALA A 214 -6.04 9.23 -16.50
N PRO A 215 -5.41 8.04 -16.49
CA PRO A 215 -4.39 7.67 -17.48
C PRO A 215 -4.86 7.83 -18.93
N ASP A 216 -6.07 7.38 -19.26
CA ASP A 216 -6.60 7.41 -20.63
C ASP A 216 -6.90 8.85 -21.11
N GLU A 217 -7.35 9.72 -20.21
CA GLU A 217 -7.54 11.15 -20.51
C GLU A 217 -6.20 11.82 -20.82
N ILE A 218 -5.16 11.51 -20.04
CA ILE A 218 -3.80 12.02 -20.29
C ILE A 218 -3.27 11.49 -21.63
N ALA A 219 -3.44 10.20 -21.92
CA ALA A 219 -3.05 9.62 -23.21
C ALA A 219 -3.72 10.34 -24.39
N ALA A 220 -5.04 10.57 -24.29
CA ALA A 220 -5.83 11.26 -25.30
C ALA A 220 -5.41 12.73 -25.51
N LEU A 221 -4.95 13.41 -24.45
CA LEU A 221 -4.42 14.78 -24.53
C LEU A 221 -3.02 14.83 -25.15
N LEU A 222 -2.16 13.86 -24.84
CA LEU A 222 -0.76 13.88 -25.26
C LEU A 222 -0.59 13.47 -26.73
N LYS A 223 -1.38 12.52 -27.26
CA LYS A 223 -1.33 12.05 -28.66
C LYS A 223 0.11 11.90 -29.16
N THR A 224 0.85 10.97 -28.55
CA THR A 224 2.29 10.79 -28.77
C THR A 224 2.58 9.88 -29.96
N HIS A 225 3.72 10.09 -30.63
CA HIS A 225 4.05 9.43 -31.91
C HIS A 225 5.51 8.94 -32.03
N GLY A 226 6.21 8.69 -30.92
CA GLY A 226 7.58 8.14 -30.91
C GLY A 226 7.68 6.61 -30.87
N GLU A 227 8.85 6.07 -31.16
CA GLU A 227 9.08 4.62 -31.20
C GLU A 227 9.44 4.02 -29.83
N LYS A 228 10.08 4.81 -28.97
CA LYS A 228 10.57 4.37 -27.66
C LYS A 228 9.45 4.33 -26.63
N ALA A 229 9.61 3.39 -25.69
CA ALA A 229 8.73 3.26 -24.54
C ALA A 229 9.20 4.12 -23.36
N ALA A 230 8.25 4.67 -22.60
CA ALA A 230 8.51 5.36 -21.35
C ALA A 230 7.40 5.11 -20.33
N LEU A 231 7.74 5.26 -19.06
CA LEU A 231 6.77 5.41 -17.99
C LEU A 231 6.54 6.90 -17.74
N LEU A 232 5.29 7.34 -17.82
CA LEU A 232 4.88 8.68 -17.43
C LEU A 232 4.12 8.62 -16.11
N VAL A 233 4.72 9.14 -15.04
CA VAL A 233 4.07 9.29 -13.74
C VAL A 233 3.53 10.71 -13.63
N CYS A 234 2.22 10.86 -13.53
CA CYS A 234 1.55 12.14 -13.28
C CYS A 234 1.08 12.17 -11.82
N THR A 235 1.68 13.03 -11.02
CA THR A 235 1.43 13.09 -9.58
C THR A 235 1.62 14.50 -9.03
N THR A 236 1.76 14.64 -7.70
CA THR A 236 2.01 15.91 -7.02
C THR A 236 3.37 15.85 -6.36
N PHE A 237 4.25 16.82 -6.62
CA PHE A 237 5.54 17.02 -5.96
C PHE A 237 5.58 18.41 -5.34
N GLY A 238 5.80 18.48 -4.03
CA GLY A 238 5.77 19.74 -3.27
C GLY A 238 4.49 20.56 -3.53
N GLY A 239 3.33 19.90 -3.61
CA GLY A 239 2.03 20.53 -3.91
C GLY A 239 1.78 20.82 -5.40
N VAL A 240 2.76 20.64 -6.29
CA VAL A 240 2.64 20.95 -7.73
C VAL A 240 2.35 19.71 -8.55
N LYS A 241 1.31 19.79 -9.40
CA LYS A 241 0.99 18.75 -10.39
C LYS A 241 2.15 18.60 -11.38
N THR A 242 2.80 17.45 -11.34
CA THR A 242 4.08 17.19 -12.00
C THR A 242 3.99 15.96 -12.89
N ALA A 243 4.61 16.04 -14.06
CA ALA A 243 4.84 14.92 -14.96
C ALA A 243 6.30 14.47 -14.81
N VAL A 244 6.51 13.19 -14.53
CA VAL A 244 7.84 12.57 -14.45
C VAL A 244 7.93 11.52 -15.53
N ILE A 245 8.92 11.67 -16.39
CA ILE A 245 9.24 10.71 -17.44
C ILE A 245 10.33 9.81 -16.88
N CYS A 246 10.05 8.52 -16.78
CA CYS A 246 11.00 7.51 -16.35
C CYS A 246 11.30 6.53 -17.48
N LYS A 247 12.43 5.83 -17.37
CA LYS A 247 12.69 4.65 -18.19
C LYS A 247 11.55 3.64 -18.03
N PRO A 248 11.21 2.88 -19.09
CA PRO A 248 10.18 1.87 -19.00
C PRO A 248 10.55 0.86 -17.92
N PRO A 249 9.56 0.33 -17.20
CA PRO A 249 9.83 -0.58 -16.13
C PRO A 249 10.39 -1.89 -16.70
N ALA A 250 11.39 -2.50 -16.03
CA ALA A 250 11.87 -3.83 -16.42
C ALA A 250 10.70 -4.82 -16.44
N ALA A 251 10.68 -5.75 -17.41
CA ALA A 251 9.67 -6.79 -17.44
C ALA A 251 9.68 -7.56 -16.10
N ARG A 252 8.49 -7.82 -15.53
CA ARG A 252 8.38 -8.74 -14.40
C ARG A 252 8.61 -10.14 -14.98
N THR A 253 9.75 -10.74 -14.70
CA THR A 253 9.99 -12.18 -14.88
C THR A 253 9.17 -12.96 -13.86
#